data_AF-A0A969PU90-F1
#
_entry.id   AF-A0A969PU90-F1
#
_cell.length_a   1.000
_cell.length_b   1.000
_cell.length_c   1.000
_cell.angle_alpha   90.00
_cell.angle_beta   90.00
_cell.angle_gamma   90.00
#
_symmetry.space_group_name_H-M   'P 1'
#
loop_
_entity.id
_entity.type
_entity.pdbx_description
1 polymer ?
#
loop_
_entity_poly.entity_id
_entity_poly.type
_entity_poly.pdbx_seq_one_letter_code
_entity_poly.pdbx_strand_id
1 'polypeptide(L)' 'MLLNVKKRGNSLSAIIPKEMATEMNVEDGDNLFVTKTPFGYEISAYDPSFAKKMEIARRGMKKYRNALIELAK' A
#
# COMPACT_ATOMS: atom_id res chain seq x y z
N MET A 1 -18.64 -1.54 5.03
CA MET A 1 -18.33 -2.97 5.25
C MET A 1 -17.87 -3.16 6.68
N LEU A 2 -18.19 -4.29 7.34
CA LEU A 2 -17.79 -4.58 8.73
C LEU A 2 -16.77 -5.72 8.75
N LEU A 3 -15.72 -5.59 9.56
CA LEU A 3 -14.74 -6.64 9.77
C LEU A 3 -14.91 -7.23 11.17
N ASN A 4 -15.00 -8.55 11.25
CA ASN A 4 -14.98 -9.24 12.53
C ASN A 4 -13.53 -9.45 12.99
N VAL A 5 -13.26 -9.07 14.23
CA VAL A 5 -11.97 -9.28 14.89
C VAL A 5 -12.06 -10.48 15.83
N LYS A 6 -11.02 -11.32 15.85
CA LYS A 6 -10.89 -12.45 16.78
C LYS A 6 -9.59 -12.35 17.56
N LYS A 7 -9.62 -12.79 18.82
CA LYS A 7 -8.42 -12.85 19.66
C LYS A 7 -7.50 -13.97 19.19
N ARG A 8 -6.22 -13.66 19.01
CA ARG A 8 -5.13 -14.59 18.73
C ARG A 8 -3.98 -14.27 19.70
N GLY A 9 -3.88 -15.04 20.78
CA GLY A 9 -2.90 -14.81 21.85
C GLY A 9 -3.07 -13.43 22.50
N ASN A 10 -2.04 -12.58 22.39
CA ASN A 10 -2.05 -11.21 22.91
C ASN A 10 -2.50 -10.15 21.87
N SER A 11 -2.96 -10.58 20.69
CA SER A 11 -3.33 -9.70 19.58
C SER A 11 -4.75 -9.99 19.07
N LEU A 12 -5.27 -9.08 18.25
CA LEU A 12 -6.49 -9.28 17.49
C LEU A 12 -6.15 -9.50 16.02
N SER A 13 -6.90 -10.38 15.36
CA SER A 13 -6.81 -10.64 13.93
C SER A 13 -8.14 -10.28 13.27
N ALA A 14 -8.09 -9.51 12.18
CA ALA A 14 -9.23 -9.27 11.31
C ALA A 14 -9.11 -10.18 10.08
N ILE A 15 -10.22 -10.73 9.62
CA ILE A 15 -10.26 -11.50 8.37
C ILE A 15 -10.53 -10.53 7.23
N ILE A 16 -9.63 -10.51 6.24
CA ILE A 16 -9.81 -9.73 5.01
C ILE A 16 -10.73 -10.51 4.08
N PRO A 17 -11.92 -9.99 3.71
CA PRO A 17 -12.80 -10.64 2.76
C PRO A 17 -12.14 -10.80 1.39
N LYS A 18 -12.55 -11.83 0.65
CA LYS A 18 -11.99 -12.15 -0.68
C LYS A 18 -12.05 -10.97 -1.66
N GLU A 19 -13.11 -10.17 -1.59
CA GLU A 19 -13.31 -8.98 -2.41
C GLU A 19 -12.19 -7.95 -2.18
N MET A 20 -11.92 -7.58 -0.93
CA MET A 20 -10.81 -6.69 -0.59
C MET A 20 -9.45 -7.25 -0.97
N ALA A 21 -9.23 -8.55 -0.72
CA ALA A 21 -7.96 -9.18 -1.09
C ALA A 21 -7.71 -9.12 -2.60
N THR A 22 -8.77 -9.30 -3.40
CA THR A 22 -8.71 -9.20 -4.86
C THR A 22 -8.45 -7.76 -5.31
N GLU A 23 -9.16 -6.78 -4.75
CA GLU A 23 -8.96 -5.36 -5.08
C GLU A 23 -7.57 -4.84 -4.71
N MET A 24 -7.02 -5.32 -3.58
CA MET A 24 -5.68 -4.98 -3.12
C MET A 24 -4.59 -5.83 -3.79
N ASN A 25 -4.97 -6.84 -4.58
CA ASN A 25 -4.09 -7.83 -5.20
C ASN A 25 -3.12 -8.47 -4.19
N VAL A 26 -3.66 -8.99 -3.09
CA VAL A 26 -2.92 -9.66 -2.02
C VAL A 26 -3.38 -11.10 -1.81
N GLU A 27 -2.42 -11.95 -1.51
CA GLU A 27 -2.60 -13.39 -1.31
C GLU A 27 -2.19 -13.82 0.11
N ASP A 28 -2.42 -15.10 0.44
CA ASP A 28 -2.00 -15.65 1.73
C ASP A 28 -0.46 -15.60 1.84
N GLY A 29 0.03 -15.10 2.98
CA GLY A 29 1.45 -14.87 3.22
C GLY A 29 1.96 -13.46 2.86
N ASP A 30 1.15 -12.63 2.18
CA ASP A 30 1.54 -11.25 1.89
C ASP A 30 1.49 -10.37 3.14
N ASN A 31 2.38 -9.36 3.16
CA ASN A 31 2.40 -8.35 4.21
C ASN A 31 1.71 -7.07 3.74
N LEU A 32 0.88 -6.51 4.62
CA LEU A 32 0.23 -5.23 4.41
C LEU A 32 0.89 -4.14 5.25
N PHE A 33 0.99 -2.95 4.68
CA PHE A 33 1.45 -1.76 5.38
C PHE A 33 0.28 -1.10 6.10
N VAL A 34 0.53 -0.66 7.33
CA VAL A 34 -0.46 0.03 8.15
C VAL A 34 0.07 1.41 8.52
N THR A 35 -0.68 2.46 8.18
CA THR A 35 -0.33 3.85 8.51
C THR A 35 -1.37 4.45 9.44
N LYS A 36 -0.92 5.16 10.48
CA LYS A 36 -1.81 5.87 11.39
C LYS A 36 -2.28 7.18 10.75
N THR A 37 -3.58 7.42 10.76
CA THR A 37 -4.23 8.64 10.27
C THR A 37 -5.03 9.29 11.41
N PRO A 38 -5.47 10.56 11.27
CA PRO A 38 -6.32 11.20 12.27
C PRO A 38 -7.66 10.48 12.51
N PHE A 39 -8.12 9.69 11.54
CA PHE A 39 -9.40 8.98 11.57
C PHE A 39 -9.25 7.49 11.94
N GLY A 40 -8.03 7.00 12.13
CA GLY A 40 -7.79 5.60 12.47
C GLY A 40 -6.52 5.06 11.84
N TYR A 41 -6.64 3.89 11.20
CA TYR A 41 -5.54 3.22 10.52
C TYR A 41 -5.92 2.93 9.07
N GLU A 42 -5.01 3.23 8.15
CA GLU A 42 -5.11 2.90 6.74
C GLU A 42 -4.25 1.66 6.48
N ILE A 43 -4.80 0.70 5.73
CA ILE A 43 -4.12 -0.55 5.35
C ILE A 43 -3.93 -0.53 3.84
N SER A 44 -2.71 -0.80 3.38
CA SER A 44 -2.35 -0.78 1.97
C SER A 44 -1.40 -1.92 1.63
N ALA A 45 -1.54 -2.49 0.44
CA ALA A 45 -0.56 -3.43 -0.13
C ALA A 45 0.71 -2.71 -0.61
N TYR A 46 0.65 -1.39 -0.76
CA TYR A 46 1.77 -0.57 -1.24
C TYR A 46 2.50 0.08 -0.08
N ASP A 47 3.83 0.10 -0.16
CA ASP A 47 4.67 0.82 0.80
C ASP A 47 4.38 2.34 0.73
N PRO A 48 3.81 2.95 1.79
CA PRO A 48 3.50 4.38 1.84
C PRO A 48 4.76 5.25 1.80
N SER A 49 5.93 4.71 2.18
CA SER A 49 7.22 5.38 2.02
C SER A 49 7.63 5.52 0.55
N PHE A 50 7.21 4.57 -0.28
CA PHE A 50 7.40 4.61 -1.72
C PHE A 50 6.47 5.63 -2.39
N ALA A 51 5.22 5.75 -1.94
CA ALA A 51 4.27 6.74 -2.45
C ALA A 51 4.74 8.19 -2.24
N LYS A 52 5.27 8.50 -1.06
CA LYS A 52 5.85 9.83 -0.76
C LYS A 52 7.07 10.15 -1.63
N LYS A 53 7.89 9.15 -1.94
CA LYS A 53 9.02 9.26 -2.89
C LYS A 53 8.53 9.37 -4.34
N MET A 54 7.46 8.66 -4.71
CA MET A 54 6.87 8.70 -6.04
C MET A 54 6.21 10.05 -6.35
N GLU A 55 5.67 10.75 -5.36
CA GLU A 55 5.12 12.10 -5.54
C GLU A 55 6.23 13.12 -5.88
N ILE A 56 7.38 13.00 -5.22
CA ILE A 56 8.60 13.78 -5.52
C ILE A 56 9.18 13.35 -6.88
N ALA A 57 9.23 12.05 -7.16
CA ALA A 57 9.69 11.52 -8.43
C ALA A 57 8.78 11.91 -9.59
N ARG A 58 7.46 12.02 -9.42
CA ARG A 58 6.53 12.52 -10.44
C ARG A 58 6.77 14.00 -10.76
N ARG A 59 7.13 14.82 -9.76
CA ARG A 59 7.59 16.20 -10.00
C ARG A 59 8.94 16.25 -10.72
N GLY A 60 9.85 15.33 -10.41
CA GLY A 60 11.15 15.21 -11.08
C GLY A 60 11.08 14.65 -12.51
N MET A 61 10.26 13.61 -12.75
CA MET A 61 10.08 12.96 -14.05
C MET A 61 9.38 13.87 -15.06
N LYS A 62 8.52 14.79 -14.61
CA LYS A 62 7.97 15.85 -15.48
C LYS A 62 9.06 16.80 -16.00
N LYS A 63 10.18 16.92 -15.28
CA LYS A 63 11.35 17.76 -15.62
C LYS A 63 12.40 17.03 -16.47
N TYR A 64 12.41 15.68 -16.49
CA TYR A 64 13.41 14.86 -17.18
C TYR A 64 12.84 13.80 -18.14
N ARG A 65 11.62 14.01 -18.67
CA ARG A 65 10.99 13.10 -19.65
C ARG A 65 11.87 12.83 -20.88
N ASN A 66 12.77 13.75 -21.23
CA ASN A 66 13.67 13.60 -22.37
C ASN A 66 14.93 12.78 -22.05
N ALA A 67 15.47 12.87 -20.83
CA ALA A 67 16.75 12.24 -20.48
C ALA A 67 16.62 10.73 -20.18
N LEU A 68 15.47 10.28 -19.69
CA LEU A 68 15.24 8.85 -19.39
C LEU A 68 14.96 8.00 -20.63
N ILE A 69 14.53 8.61 -21.76
CA ILE A 69 14.33 7.90 -23.04
C ILE A 69 15.68 7.67 -23.74
N GLU A 70 16.65 8.56 -23.56
CA GLU A 70 18.00 8.43 -24.16
C GLU A 70 18.85 7.34 -23.51
N LEU A 71 18.66 7.06 -22.22
CA LEU A 71 19.38 5.99 -21.50
C LEU A 71 18.76 4.59 -21.68
N ALA A 72 17.58 4.51 -22.30
CA ALA A 72 16.92 3.25 -22.64
C ALA A 72 17.20 2.79 -24.08
N LYS A 73 18.18 3.43 -24.74
CA LYS A 73 18.62 3.11 -26.10
C LYS A 73 20.04 2.56 -26.11
#